data_AF-A0A1G3LCK3-F1
#
_entry.id   AF-A0A1G3LCK3-F1
#
_cell.length_a   1.000
_cell.length_b   1.000
_cell.length_c   1.000
_cell.angle_alpha   90.00
_cell.angle_beta   90.00
_cell.angle_gamma   90.00
#
_symmetry.space_group_name_H-M   'P 1'
#
loop_
_entity.id
_entity.type
_entity.pdbx_description
1 polymer ?
#
loop_
_entity_poly.entity_id
_entity_poly.type
_entity_poly.pdbx_seq_one_letter_code
_entity_poly.pdbx_strand_id
1 'polypeptide(L)'
;MSNQERRVFISILNGVFILVAYFIFVLFFKKVDSGENILKFYAITMLVFIVAGIIIQILSLIFLSIFISVKNAIENKDYTNVSKDCEIIEDEMDKLIELKSLGIGYAFVGIGFVISLITLILNFEPYIMLNIIFISFLAGSIFEGVAKLYFYKRGIKNG
;
A
#
# COMPACT_ATOMS: atom_id res chain seq x y z
N MET A 1 -19.16 -5.83 -4.78
CA MET A 1 -17.98 -5.61 -3.91
C MET A 1 -18.42 -4.73 -2.76
N SER A 2 -18.14 -5.15 -1.54
CA SER A 2 -18.35 -4.32 -0.34
C SER A 2 -17.52 -3.04 -0.45
N ASN A 3 -17.95 -1.97 0.22
CA ASN A 3 -17.20 -0.70 0.28
C ASN A 3 -15.77 -0.92 0.83
N GLN A 4 -15.58 -1.93 1.69
CA GLN A 4 -14.28 -2.33 2.22
C GLN A 4 -13.40 -2.99 1.15
N GLU A 5 -13.94 -3.92 0.36
CA GLU A 5 -13.18 -4.56 -0.72
C GLU A 5 -12.71 -3.54 -1.77
N ARG A 6 -13.56 -2.56 -2.09
CA ARG A 6 -13.18 -1.46 -3.01
C ARG A 6 -12.05 -0.62 -2.44
N ARG A 7 -12.10 -0.32 -1.13
CA ARG A 7 -11.04 0.41 -0.43
C ARG A 7 -9.70 -0.33 -0.51
N VAL A 8 -9.70 -1.63 -0.21
CA VAL A 8 -8.49 -2.45 -0.28
C VAL A 8 -7.97 -2.53 -1.71
N PHE A 9 -8.85 -2.70 -2.70
CA PHE A 9 -8.46 -2.73 -4.11
C PHE A 9 -7.77 -1.43 -4.57
N ILE A 10 -8.33 -0.27 -4.23
CA ILE A 10 -7.71 1.03 -4.54
C ILE A 10 -6.36 1.18 -3.84
N SER A 11 -6.24 0.72 -2.59
CA SER A 11 -4.96 0.74 -1.87
C SER A 11 -3.88 -0.08 -2.56
N ILE A 12 -4.21 -1.28 -3.05
CA ILE A 12 -3.29 -2.12 -3.82
C ILE A 12 -2.89 -1.41 -5.11
N LEU A 13 -3.86 -0.83 -5.82
CA LEU A 13 -3.61 -0.12 -7.07
C LEU A 13 -2.64 1.05 -6.87
N ASN A 14 -2.84 1.84 -5.81
CA ASN A 14 -1.94 2.93 -5.43
C ASN A 14 -0.55 2.42 -5.06
N GLY A 15 -0.46 1.34 -4.27
CA GLY A 15 0.83 0.72 -3.91
C GLY A 15 1.62 0.27 -5.15
N VAL A 16 0.95 -0.41 -6.08
CA VAL A 16 1.55 -0.83 -7.37
C VAL A 16 1.96 0.39 -8.19
N PHE A 17 1.13 1.42 -8.27
CA PHE A 17 1.44 2.66 -8.98
C PHE A 17 2.69 3.34 -8.43
N ILE A 18 2.79 3.50 -7.11
CA ILE A 18 3.95 4.09 -6.43
C ILE A 18 5.22 3.26 -6.70
N LEU A 19 5.12 1.92 -6.61
CA LEU A 19 6.24 1.02 -6.87
C LEU A 19 6.73 1.14 -8.32
N VAL A 20 5.83 1.11 -9.30
CA VAL A 20 6.20 1.25 -10.72
C VAL A 20 6.78 2.63 -11.00
N ALA A 21 6.15 3.69 -10.48
CA ALA A 21 6.64 5.07 -10.62
C ALA A 21 8.04 5.24 -10.03
N TYR A 22 8.31 4.63 -8.88
CA TYR A 22 9.63 4.64 -8.26
C TYR A 22 10.68 3.96 -9.14
N PHE A 23 10.41 2.76 -9.67
CA PHE A 23 11.34 2.06 -10.56
C PHE A 23 11.65 2.87 -11.82
N ILE A 24 10.62 3.44 -12.46
CA ILE A 24 10.80 4.28 -13.66
C ILE A 24 11.64 5.51 -13.32
N PHE A 25 11.35 6.19 -12.21
CA PHE A 25 12.06 7.39 -11.79
C PHE A 25 13.54 7.10 -11.52
N VAL A 26 13.83 6.05 -10.74
CA VAL A 26 15.20 5.63 -10.43
C VAL A 26 15.96 5.26 -11.70
N LEU A 27 15.37 4.47 -12.61
CA LEU A 27 16.04 4.07 -13.85
C LEU A 27 16.32 5.26 -14.78
N PHE A 28 15.42 6.24 -14.82
CA PHE A 28 15.55 7.42 -15.68
C PHE A 28 16.58 8.42 -15.12
N PHE A 29 16.51 8.75 -13.83
CA PHE A 29 17.38 9.73 -13.20
C PHE A 29 18.76 9.18 -12.79
N LYS A 30 18.91 7.87 -12.58
CA LYS A 30 20.23 7.24 -12.35
C LYS A 30 21.21 7.48 -13.51
N LYS A 31 20.72 7.71 -14.73
CA LYS A 31 21.57 8.06 -15.89
C LYS A 31 22.06 9.51 -15.88
N VAL A 32 21.40 10.39 -15.14
CA VAL A 32 21.64 11.85 -15.17
C VAL A 32 22.61 12.27 -14.05
N ASP A 33 22.61 11.58 -12.91
CA ASP A 33 23.26 12.04 -11.69
C ASP A 33 24.38 11.09 -11.20
N SER A 34 25.35 10.83 -12.07
CA SER A 34 26.61 10.11 -11.76
C SER A 34 27.56 10.96 -10.89
N GLY A 35 27.03 11.70 -9.93
CA GLY A 35 27.77 12.61 -9.03
C GLY A 35 28.14 11.97 -7.69
N GLU A 36 29.01 12.66 -6.93
CA GLU A 36 29.68 12.21 -5.69
C GLU A 36 28.74 11.80 -4.52
N ASN A 37 27.41 11.89 -4.64
CA ASN A 37 26.48 11.63 -3.54
C ASN A 37 25.26 10.77 -3.93
N ILE A 38 25.52 9.66 -4.62
CA ILE A 38 24.51 8.66 -5.04
C ILE A 38 23.60 8.23 -3.87
N LEU A 39 24.15 7.99 -2.67
CA LEU A 39 23.37 7.58 -1.51
C LEU A 39 22.33 8.63 -1.08
N LYS A 40 22.72 9.91 -1.09
CA LYS A 40 21.84 11.04 -0.73
C LYS A 40 20.69 11.17 -1.72
N PHE A 41 20.97 10.96 -3.01
CA PHE A 41 19.96 10.96 -4.07
C PHE A 41 18.87 9.90 -3.82
N TYR A 42 19.25 8.65 -3.53
CA TYR A 42 18.29 7.59 -3.22
C TYR A 42 17.49 7.87 -1.94
N ALA A 43 18.15 8.35 -0.88
CA ALA A 43 17.48 8.67 0.38
C ALA A 43 16.43 9.77 0.21
N ILE A 44 16.76 10.86 -0.50
CA ILE A 44 15.82 11.96 -0.78
C ILE A 44 14.67 11.45 -1.66
N THR A 45 14.98 10.68 -2.71
CA THR A 45 13.98 10.15 -3.62
C THR A 45 12.98 9.27 -2.87
N MET A 46 13.44 8.32 -2.06
CA MET A 46 12.55 7.48 -1.25
C MET A 46 11.68 8.31 -0.30
N LEU A 47 12.26 9.30 0.38
CA LEU A 47 11.51 10.17 1.29
C LEU A 47 10.38 10.90 0.55
N VAL A 48 10.66 11.45 -0.63
CA VAL A 48 9.65 12.10 -1.47
C VAL A 48 8.56 11.10 -1.90
N PHE A 49 8.91 9.89 -2.32
CA PHE A 49 7.95 8.88 -2.73
C PHE A 49 7.08 8.36 -1.57
N ILE A 50 7.63 8.26 -0.35
CA ILE A 50 6.85 7.91 0.85
C ILE A 50 5.81 8.98 1.13
N VAL A 51 6.23 10.25 1.18
CA VAL A 51 5.32 11.38 1.45
C VAL A 51 4.26 11.50 0.36
N ALA A 52 4.67 11.43 -0.91
CA ALA A 52 3.74 11.46 -2.05
C ALA A 52 2.76 10.28 -2.01
N GLY A 53 3.24 9.08 -1.66
CA GLY A 53 2.42 7.89 -1.54
C GLY A 53 1.34 8.02 -0.47
N ILE A 54 1.67 8.56 0.70
CA ILE A 54 0.71 8.85 1.76
C ILE A 54 -0.36 9.84 1.29
N ILE A 55 0.03 10.92 0.62
CA ILE A 55 -0.89 11.92 0.10
C ILE A 55 -1.86 11.30 -0.92
N ILE A 56 -1.33 10.55 -1.90
CA ILE A 56 -2.15 9.85 -2.92
C ILE A 56 -3.14 8.90 -2.24
N GLN A 57 -2.67 8.13 -1.26
CA GLN A 57 -3.51 7.18 -0.53
C GLN A 57 -4.68 7.87 0.17
N ILE A 58 -4.42 8.96 0.90
CA ILE A 58 -5.46 9.74 1.59
C ILE A 58 -6.45 10.31 0.57
N LEU A 59 -5.96 10.91 -0.51
CA LEU A 59 -6.80 11.47 -1.56
C LEU A 59 -7.71 10.41 -2.17
N SER A 60 -7.17 9.24 -2.53
CA SER A 60 -7.96 8.14 -3.09
C SER A 60 -9.06 7.65 -2.15
N LEU A 61 -8.80 7.62 -0.83
CA LEU A 61 -9.82 7.26 0.15
C LEU A 61 -10.96 8.29 0.22
N ILE A 62 -10.62 9.58 0.18
CA ILE A 62 -11.61 10.67 0.17
C ILE A 62 -12.46 10.59 -1.11
N PHE A 63 -11.83 10.44 -2.28
CA PHE A 63 -12.53 10.31 -3.55
C PHE A 63 -13.46 9.09 -3.57
N LEU A 64 -13.03 7.95 -3.03
CA LEU A 64 -13.90 6.77 -2.91
C LEU A 64 -15.12 7.04 -2.03
N SER A 65 -14.94 7.70 -0.89
CA SER A 65 -16.06 8.04 0.01
C SER A 65 -17.08 8.95 -0.69
N ILE A 66 -16.60 9.98 -1.39
CA ILE A 66 -17.46 10.90 -2.14
C ILE A 66 -18.20 10.16 -3.26
N PHE A 67 -17.50 9.33 -4.03
CA PHE A 67 -18.09 8.58 -5.14
C PHE A 67 -19.22 7.65 -4.68
N ILE A 68 -19.04 6.97 -3.54
CA ILE A 68 -20.07 6.11 -2.96
C ILE A 68 -21.29 6.95 -2.55
N SER A 69 -21.09 8.06 -1.83
CA SER A 69 -22.17 8.94 -1.39
C SER A 69 -22.96 9.52 -2.56
N VAL A 70 -22.29 9.98 -3.61
CA VAL A 70 -22.93 10.52 -4.82
C VAL A 70 -23.71 9.44 -5.56
N LYS A 71 -23.15 8.23 -5.73
CA LYS A 71 -23.86 7.14 -6.39
C LYS A 71 -25.15 6.79 -5.64
N ASN A 72 -25.07 6.66 -4.31
CA ASN A 72 -26.24 6.33 -3.49
C ASN A 72 -27.31 7.42 -3.53
N ALA A 73 -26.92 8.69 -3.59
CA ALA A 73 -27.84 9.83 -3.68
C ALA A 73 -28.54 9.94 -5.06
N ILE A 74 -27.90 9.46 -6.14
CA ILE A 74 -28.50 9.42 -7.47
C ILE A 74 -29.47 8.23 -7.61
N GLU A 75 -29.13 7.09 -7.02
CA GLU A 75 -29.89 5.85 -7.13
C GLU A 75 -31.13 5.86 -6.21
N ASN A 76 -30.99 6.38 -4.99
CA ASN A 76 -32.11 6.59 -4.06
C ASN A 76 -32.59 8.04 -4.16
N LYS A 77 -33.67 8.29 -4.90
CA LYS A 77 -34.38 9.58 -5.00
C LYS A 77 -35.02 10.06 -3.68
N ASP A 78 -34.57 9.54 -2.54
CA ASP A 78 -35.16 9.82 -1.23
C ASP A 78 -34.10 10.40 -0.29
N TYR A 79 -34.16 11.71 -0.11
CA TYR A 79 -33.20 12.51 0.66
C TYR A 79 -33.39 12.41 2.18
N THR A 80 -34.33 11.57 2.65
CA THR A 80 -34.80 11.58 4.04
C THR A 80 -34.08 10.59 4.97
N ASN A 81 -33.35 9.61 4.46
CA ASN A 81 -32.67 8.58 5.26
C ASN A 81 -31.15 8.48 5.00
N VAL A 82 -30.49 9.58 4.65
CA VAL A 82 -29.05 9.58 4.33
C VAL A 82 -28.16 9.44 5.58
N SER A 83 -28.72 9.46 6.79
CA SER A 83 -27.96 9.66 8.03
C SER A 83 -27.94 8.49 9.03
N LYS A 84 -28.52 7.32 8.73
CA LYS A 84 -28.61 6.23 9.74
C LYS A 84 -27.91 4.90 9.42
N ASP A 85 -27.43 4.67 8.20
CA ASP A 85 -26.86 3.36 7.82
C ASP A 85 -25.32 3.30 7.76
N CYS A 86 -24.62 4.34 8.25
CA CYS A 86 -23.16 4.39 8.26
C CYS A 86 -22.57 4.26 9.67
N GLU A 87 -23.25 3.57 10.59
CA GLU A 87 -22.52 2.99 11.73
C GLU A 87 -21.72 1.82 11.15
N ILE A 88 -20.48 2.11 10.76
CA ILE A 88 -19.49 1.10 10.37
C ILE A 88 -19.19 0.33 11.66
N ILE A 89 -20.07 -0.61 11.99
CA ILE A 89 -19.76 -1.64 12.98
C ILE A 89 -18.69 -2.47 12.27
N GLU A 90 -17.42 -2.21 12.57
CA GLU A 90 -16.34 -3.12 12.21
C GLU A 90 -16.71 -4.49 12.75
N ASP A 91 -16.96 -5.43 11.83
CA ASP A 91 -17.28 -6.79 12.20
C ASP A 91 -16.02 -7.42 12.81
N GLU A 92 -16.18 -8.30 13.79
CA GLU A 92 -15.06 -9.07 14.35
C GLU A 92 -14.34 -9.85 13.24
N MET A 93 -15.07 -10.25 12.19
CA MET A 93 -14.47 -10.86 11.00
C MET A 93 -13.47 -9.92 10.30
N ASP A 94 -13.78 -8.63 10.15
CA ASP A 94 -12.91 -7.66 9.46
C ASP A 94 -11.61 -7.46 10.23
N LYS A 95 -11.71 -7.40 11.56
CA LYS A 95 -10.55 -7.30 12.46
C LYS A 95 -9.65 -8.53 12.36
N LEU A 96 -10.22 -9.73 12.28
CA LEU A 96 -9.45 -10.96 12.07
C LEU A 96 -8.78 -10.99 10.69
N ILE A 97 -9.47 -10.53 9.63
CA ILE A 97 -8.88 -10.41 8.29
C ILE A 97 -7.68 -9.45 8.34
N GLU A 98 -7.82 -8.31 9.00
CA GLU A 98 -6.77 -7.33 9.12
C GLU A 98 -5.54 -7.88 9.84
N LEU A 99 -5.71 -8.47 11.03
CA LEU A 99 -4.61 -9.05 11.81
C LEU A 99 -3.88 -10.15 11.03
N LYS A 100 -4.62 -11.05 10.37
CA LYS A 100 -4.02 -12.15 9.60
C LYS A 100 -3.26 -11.65 8.37
N SER A 101 -3.79 -10.62 7.72
CA SER A 101 -3.14 -10.03 6.55
C SER A 101 -1.89 -9.24 6.92
N LEU A 102 -1.92 -8.51 8.04
CA LEU A 102 -0.77 -7.81 8.60
C LEU A 102 0.40 -8.78 8.87
N GLY A 103 0.11 -9.97 9.40
CA GLY A 103 1.13 -11.00 9.61
C GLY A 103 1.85 -11.39 8.32
N ILE A 104 1.12 -11.50 7.20
CA ILE A 104 1.71 -11.78 5.87
C ILE A 104 2.57 -10.61 5.41
N GLY A 105 2.08 -9.37 5.56
CA GLY A 105 2.85 -8.17 5.24
C GLY A 105 4.17 -8.10 5.99
N TYR A 106 4.15 -8.31 7.31
CA TYR A 106 5.36 -8.33 8.14
C TYR A 106 6.32 -9.46 7.79
N ALA A 107 5.83 -10.63 7.39
CA ALA A 107 6.70 -11.71 6.92
C ALA A 107 7.51 -11.28 5.68
N PHE A 108 6.88 -10.62 4.71
CA PHE A 108 7.57 -10.10 3.53
C PHE A 108 8.59 -9.01 3.87
N VAL A 109 8.22 -8.06 4.73
CA VAL A 109 9.13 -7.00 5.18
C VAL A 109 10.31 -7.60 5.95
N GLY A 110 10.06 -8.56 6.84
CA GLY A 110 11.09 -9.22 7.64
C GLY A 110 12.09 -9.98 6.78
N ILE A 111 11.61 -10.77 5.81
CA ILE A 111 12.48 -11.48 4.85
C ILE A 111 13.32 -10.48 4.06
N GLY A 112 12.68 -9.41 3.56
CA GLY A 112 13.36 -8.35 2.83
C GLY A 112 14.43 -7.63 3.63
N PHE A 113 14.16 -7.37 4.91
CA PHE A 113 15.12 -6.77 5.83
C PHE A 113 16.34 -7.67 6.05
N VAL A 114 16.14 -8.97 6.28
CA VAL A 114 17.23 -9.94 6.41
C VAL A 114 18.08 -9.99 5.14
N ILE A 115 17.45 -10.05 3.95
CA ILE A 115 18.15 -10.01 2.67
C ILE A 115 18.97 -8.73 2.53
N SER A 116 18.41 -7.59 2.95
CA SER A 116 19.12 -6.31 2.90
C SER A 116 20.39 -6.29 3.75
N LEU A 117 20.37 -6.90 4.95
CA LEU A 117 21.55 -7.01 5.80
C LEU A 117 22.62 -7.93 5.17
N ILE A 118 22.19 -9.02 4.53
CA ILE A 118 23.11 -9.91 3.80
C ILE A 118 23.86 -9.14 2.72
N THR A 119 23.23 -8.17 2.05
CA THR A 119 23.94 -7.37 1.04
C THR A 119 25.08 -6.53 1.60
N LEU A 120 24.97 -6.04 2.84
CA LEU A 120 26.07 -5.34 3.51
C LEU A 120 27.24 -6.28 3.84
N ILE A 121 26.95 -7.51 4.26
CA ILE A 121 27.98 -8.53 4.53
C ILE A 121 28.77 -8.86 3.26
N LEU A 122 28.10 -8.83 2.11
CA LEU A 122 28.71 -9.07 0.80
C LEU A 122 29.43 -7.84 0.22
N ASN A 123 29.57 -6.75 0.99
CA ASN A 123 30.20 -5.50 0.58
C ASN A 123 29.58 -4.86 -0.68
N PHE A 124 28.27 -5.06 -0.90
CA PHE A 124 27.55 -4.30 -1.91
C PHE A 124 27.42 -2.83 -1.52
N GLU A 125 27.20 -1.98 -2.52
CA GLU A 125 27.01 -0.55 -2.28
C GLU A 125 25.78 -0.28 -1.40
N PRO A 126 25.85 0.63 -0.40
CA PRO A 126 24.76 0.85 0.57
C PRO A 126 23.41 1.24 -0.05
N TYR A 127 23.39 1.81 -1.26
CA TYR A 127 22.13 2.10 -1.94
C TYR A 127 21.36 0.83 -2.34
N ILE A 128 22.04 -0.31 -2.54
CA ILE A 128 21.39 -1.58 -2.89
C ILE A 128 20.56 -2.05 -1.70
N MET A 129 21.13 -2.01 -0.49
CA MET A 129 20.39 -2.29 0.74
C MET A 129 19.16 -1.39 0.86
N LEU A 130 19.33 -0.08 0.66
CA LEU A 130 18.25 0.90 0.75
C LEU A 130 17.09 0.53 -0.19
N ASN A 131 17.41 0.18 -1.44
CA ASN A 131 16.42 -0.22 -2.44
C ASN A 131 15.71 -1.52 -2.05
N ILE A 132 16.44 -2.53 -1.56
CA ILE A 132 15.86 -3.80 -1.12
C ILE A 132 14.86 -3.56 0.01
N ILE A 133 15.25 -2.78 1.03
CA ILE A 133 14.37 -2.44 2.15
C ILE A 133 13.11 -1.75 1.63
N PHE A 134 13.28 -0.71 0.81
CA PHE A 134 12.17 0.07 0.28
C PHE A 134 11.19 -0.77 -0.53
N ILE A 135 11.70 -1.61 -1.45
CA ILE A 135 10.90 -2.52 -2.25
C ILE A 135 10.18 -3.54 -1.35
N SER A 136 10.83 -4.02 -0.29
CA SER A 136 10.24 -4.99 0.63
C SER A 136 9.07 -4.40 1.41
N PHE A 137 9.17 -3.13 1.82
CA PHE A 137 8.05 -2.41 2.44
C PHE A 137 6.87 -2.22 1.47
N LEU A 138 7.14 -1.78 0.23
CA LEU A 138 6.09 -1.60 -0.78
C LEU A 138 5.47 -2.93 -1.21
N ALA A 139 6.28 -3.96 -1.41
CA ALA A 139 5.80 -5.30 -1.73
C ALA A 139 4.97 -5.88 -0.57
N GLY A 140 5.45 -5.73 0.66
CA GLY A 140 4.74 -6.17 1.87
C GLY A 140 3.34 -5.57 1.97
N SER A 141 3.18 -4.27 1.72
CA SER A 141 1.87 -3.61 1.77
C SER A 141 0.94 -4.06 0.62
N ILE A 142 1.49 -4.32 -0.58
CA ILE A 142 0.72 -4.88 -1.70
C ILE A 142 0.25 -6.30 -1.36
N PHE A 143 1.14 -7.16 -0.87
CA PHE A 143 0.80 -8.54 -0.50
C PHE A 143 -0.18 -8.60 0.66
N GLU A 144 -0.06 -7.70 1.64
CA GLU A 144 -1.07 -7.53 2.70
C GLU A 144 -2.43 -7.21 2.10
N GLY A 145 -2.52 -6.25 1.17
CA GLY A 145 -3.76 -5.90 0.49
C GLY A 145 -4.35 -7.07 -0.32
N VAL A 146 -3.50 -7.80 -1.04
CA VAL A 146 -3.91 -9.00 -1.79
C VAL A 146 -4.43 -10.08 -0.85
N ALA A 147 -3.78 -10.29 0.30
CA ALA A 147 -4.24 -11.22 1.32
C ALA A 147 -5.59 -10.79 1.91
N LYS A 148 -5.78 -9.49 2.19
CA LYS A 148 -7.07 -8.93 2.62
C LYS A 148 -8.16 -9.28 1.60
N LEU A 149 -7.97 -8.96 0.32
CA LEU A 149 -8.93 -9.29 -0.75
C LEU A 149 -9.21 -10.80 -0.87
N TYR A 150 -8.19 -11.63 -0.70
CA TYR A 150 -8.33 -13.07 -0.76
C TYR A 150 -9.17 -13.61 0.40
N PHE A 151 -8.94 -13.13 1.63
CA PHE A 151 -9.75 -13.52 2.79
C PHE A 151 -11.18 -13.00 2.72
N TYR A 152 -11.42 -11.80 2.18
CA TYR A 152 -12.77 -11.29 1.92
C TYR A 152 -13.56 -12.19 0.96
N LYS A 153 -12.93 -12.70 -0.11
CA LYS A 153 -13.61 -13.57 -1.10
C LYS A 153 -13.83 -15.01 -0.64
N ARG A 154 -12.89 -15.57 0.14
CA ARG A 154 -12.90 -16.99 0.51
C ARG A 154 -13.57 -17.25 1.85
N GLY A 155 -13.79 -16.21 2.66
CA GLY A 155 -14.21 -16.31 4.05
C GLY A 155 -13.08 -16.84 4.94
N ILE A 156 -13.04 -16.40 6.19
CA ILE A 156 -12.13 -16.98 7.17
C ILE A 156 -12.70 -18.36 7.57
N LYS A 157 -12.10 -19.43 7.05
CA LYS A 157 -12.24 -20.74 7.68
C LYS A 157 -11.31 -20.76 8.89
N ASN A 158 -11.91 -20.68 10.08
CA ASN A 158 -11.23 -20.95 11.33
C ASN A 158 -10.58 -22.34 11.21
N GLY A 159 -9.28 -22.40 11.42
CA GLY A 159 -8.57 -23.63 11.75
C GLY A 159 -8.55 -23.77 13.26
#